data_AF-A0A2E2UNS7-F1
#
_entry.id   AF-A0A2E2UNS7-F1
#
_cell.length_a   1.000
_cell.length_b   1.000
_cell.length_c   1.000
_cell.angle_alpha   90.00
_cell.angle_beta   90.00
_cell.angle_gamma   90.00
#
_symmetry.space_group_name_H-M   'P 1'
#
loop_
_entity.id
_entity.type
_entity.pdbx_description
1 polymer ?
#
loop_
_entity_poly.entity_id
_entity_poly.type
_entity_poly.pdbx_seq_one_letter_code
_entity_poly.pdbx_strand_id
1 'polypeptide(L)'
;MVAYALRQQAVTADLVCMVTSEISEFAREALNIVYDKVIEVDSIFVRFDGKRKVPPFAPFMMTRLNALQLGVGGELGCTYDKVITVDADVLPLANYQHLFSLNAPAGIINEHKDHFLGPGITGSHKVTEEISRTGKWYWHDVYESICPHGHLIPKQITDRVHIDKANMGVNGSIFVLIPDQAEFYDIQADLATQKTRRLINSSMTWPDMQYLTMRWSGRWTNIDLRFSGFKGYPSLELLFGTHFAGLKPWNFNNRSIRSYSNFPDFQLWFHTYQTMLEDYPKLRSIKRLATLSSNIDELLMTTEL
;
A
#
# COMPACT_ATOMS: atom_id res chain seq x y z
N MET A 1 10.28 4.09 -7.86
CA MET A 1 8.94 4.72 -7.88
C MET A 1 8.51 5.21 -6.51
N VAL A 2 8.10 4.35 -5.57
CA VAL A 2 7.64 4.81 -4.23
C VAL A 2 8.66 5.72 -3.56
N ALA A 3 9.90 5.24 -3.36
CA ALA A 3 10.96 6.05 -2.77
C ALA A 3 11.23 7.36 -3.53
N TYR A 4 11.33 7.27 -4.86
CA TYR A 4 11.54 8.44 -5.71
C TYR A 4 10.44 9.50 -5.51
N ALA A 5 9.17 9.11 -5.55
CA ALA A 5 8.05 10.02 -5.37
C ALA A 5 7.98 10.60 -3.95
N LEU A 6 8.40 9.85 -2.92
CA LEU A 6 8.57 10.38 -1.56
C LEU A 6 9.69 11.42 -1.48
N ARG A 7 10.83 11.19 -2.17
CA ARG A 7 11.93 12.17 -2.22
C ARG A 7 11.52 13.49 -2.86
N GLN A 8 10.66 13.45 -3.89
CA GLN A 8 10.12 14.67 -4.52
C GLN A 8 9.26 15.50 -3.55
N GLN A 9 8.76 14.91 -2.48
CA GLN A 9 8.03 15.62 -1.41
C GLN A 9 8.95 16.16 -0.31
N ALA A 10 10.27 16.07 -0.48
CA ALA A 10 11.28 16.48 0.51
C ALA A 10 11.05 15.87 1.90
N VAL A 11 10.62 14.59 1.95
CA VAL A 11 10.49 13.88 3.23
C VAL A 11 11.85 13.78 3.93
N THR A 12 11.82 13.93 5.26
CA THR A 12 13.03 13.95 6.10
C THR A 12 13.34 12.59 6.72
N ALA A 13 12.38 11.66 6.67
CA ALA A 13 12.56 10.31 7.19
C ALA A 13 13.41 9.44 6.25
N ASP A 14 14.10 8.46 6.84
CA ASP A 14 14.80 7.42 6.10
C ASP A 14 13.82 6.58 5.27
N LEU A 15 14.19 6.29 4.03
CA LEU A 15 13.47 5.42 3.13
C LEU A 15 14.06 4.01 3.20
N VAL A 16 13.29 3.08 3.76
CA VAL A 16 13.69 1.68 3.94
C VAL A 16 12.90 0.77 3.01
N CYS A 17 13.60 -0.09 2.25
CA CYS A 17 12.99 -1.15 1.46
C CYS A 17 13.28 -2.51 2.11
N MET A 18 12.23 -3.18 2.60
CA MET A 18 12.35 -4.57 3.03
C MET A 18 12.21 -5.50 1.82
N VAL A 19 13.16 -6.41 1.66
CA VAL A 19 13.18 -7.40 0.57
C VAL A 19 13.31 -8.80 1.15
N THR A 20 12.81 -9.81 0.45
CA THR A 20 13.07 -11.22 0.81
C THR A 20 14.32 -11.73 0.09
N SER A 21 14.83 -12.88 0.53
CA SER A 21 15.99 -13.57 -0.07
C SER A 21 15.89 -13.70 -1.59
N GLU A 22 14.67 -13.81 -2.13
CA GLU A 22 14.41 -14.13 -3.54
C GLU A 22 14.62 -12.94 -4.48
N ILE A 23 14.77 -11.73 -3.93
CA ILE A 23 15.11 -10.55 -4.70
C ILE A 23 16.59 -10.62 -5.07
N SER A 24 16.90 -10.67 -6.36
CA SER A 24 18.27 -10.80 -6.86
C SER A 24 19.17 -9.66 -6.38
N GLU A 25 20.45 -9.94 -6.18
CA GLU A 25 21.47 -8.93 -5.78
C GLU A 25 21.40 -7.67 -6.65
N PHE A 26 21.38 -7.83 -7.97
CA PHE A 26 21.25 -6.73 -8.92
C PHE A 26 19.98 -5.87 -8.74
N ALA A 27 18.86 -6.46 -8.30
CA ALA A 27 17.64 -5.70 -8.00
C ALA A 27 17.79 -4.94 -6.68
N ARG A 28 18.50 -5.50 -5.70
CA ARG A 28 18.83 -4.82 -4.44
C ARG A 28 19.80 -3.67 -4.66
N GLU A 29 20.80 -3.83 -5.52
CA GLU A 29 21.69 -2.74 -5.95
C GLU A 29 20.90 -1.59 -6.58
N ALA A 30 19.92 -1.91 -7.43
CA ALA A 30 19.01 -0.91 -8.00
C ALA A 30 18.20 -0.17 -6.93
N LEU A 31 17.69 -0.89 -5.93
CA LEU A 31 16.94 -0.32 -4.82
C LEU A 31 17.83 0.60 -3.96
N ASN A 32 19.07 0.22 -3.69
CA ASN A 32 20.04 1.03 -2.93
C ASN A 32 20.41 2.36 -3.59
N ILE A 33 20.05 2.57 -4.87
CA ILE A 33 20.24 3.88 -5.53
C ILE A 33 19.21 4.91 -5.06
N VAL A 34 18.00 4.47 -4.64
CA VAL A 34 16.88 5.36 -4.31
C VAL A 34 16.38 5.24 -2.86
N TYR A 35 16.70 4.15 -2.17
CA TYR A 35 16.42 3.95 -0.74
C TYR A 35 17.68 4.19 0.10
N ASP A 36 17.50 4.66 1.34
CA ASP A 36 18.60 4.81 2.31
C ASP A 36 19.09 3.46 2.82
N LYS A 37 18.16 2.50 2.97
CA LYS A 37 18.44 1.14 3.43
C LYS A 37 17.63 0.13 2.63
N VAL A 38 18.30 -0.92 2.16
CA VAL A 38 17.65 -2.13 1.63
C VAL A 38 17.96 -3.27 2.59
N ILE A 39 16.93 -3.76 3.28
CA ILE A 39 17.08 -4.73 4.38
C ILE A 39 16.45 -6.04 3.95
N GLU A 40 17.23 -7.13 3.97
CA GLU A 40 16.68 -8.47 3.80
C GLU A 40 15.91 -8.86 5.07
N VAL A 41 14.69 -9.39 4.89
CA VAL A 41 13.83 -9.85 5.97
C VAL A 41 13.32 -11.26 5.69
N ASP A 42 13.08 -12.00 6.77
CA ASP A 42 12.49 -13.33 6.68
C ASP A 42 11.03 -13.27 6.23
N SER A 43 10.67 -14.20 5.35
CA SER A 43 9.28 -14.38 4.93
C SER A 43 8.43 -14.91 6.08
N ILE A 44 7.32 -14.23 6.38
CA ILE A 44 6.34 -14.74 7.35
C ILE A 44 5.31 -15.57 6.59
N PHE A 45 5.46 -16.89 6.67
CA PHE A 45 4.61 -17.85 5.96
C PHE A 45 3.43 -18.31 6.82
N VAL A 46 2.21 -18.05 6.34
CA VAL A 46 0.98 -18.58 6.90
C VAL A 46 0.48 -19.74 6.03
N ARG A 47 0.45 -20.95 6.60
CA ARG A 47 -0.01 -22.14 5.88
C ARG A 47 -1.51 -22.07 5.58
N PHE A 48 -1.85 -22.18 4.31
CA PHE A 48 -3.22 -22.39 3.86
C PHE A 48 -3.55 -23.89 3.76
N ASP A 49 -4.78 -24.29 4.09
CA ASP A 49 -5.24 -25.68 4.13
C ASP A 49 -5.61 -26.24 2.75
N GLY A 50 -5.54 -25.41 1.71
CA GLY A 50 -5.78 -25.79 0.31
C GLY A 50 -7.25 -25.93 -0.07
N LYS A 51 -8.20 -25.70 0.85
CA LYS A 51 -9.65 -25.83 0.55
C LYS A 51 -10.18 -24.72 -0.34
N ARG A 52 -9.50 -23.58 -0.37
CA ARG A 52 -9.81 -22.45 -1.23
C ARG A 52 -8.62 -22.11 -2.12
N LYS A 53 -8.90 -21.71 -3.37
CA LYS A 53 -7.89 -21.20 -4.28
C LYS A 53 -7.48 -19.79 -3.84
N VAL A 54 -6.26 -19.65 -3.34
CA VAL A 54 -5.65 -18.35 -3.02
C VAL A 54 -4.57 -17.99 -4.03
N PRO A 55 -4.31 -16.70 -4.27
CA PRO A 55 -3.14 -16.30 -5.04
C PRO A 55 -1.84 -16.82 -4.42
N PRO A 56 -0.79 -17.13 -5.21
CA PRO A 56 0.48 -17.66 -4.70
C PRO A 56 1.16 -16.79 -3.63
N PHE A 57 0.92 -15.48 -3.64
CA PHE A 57 1.48 -14.53 -2.66
C PHE A 57 0.73 -14.49 -1.33
N ALA A 58 -0.51 -15.01 -1.26
CA ALA A 58 -1.36 -14.91 -0.07
C ALA A 58 -0.72 -15.48 1.22
N PRO A 59 0.05 -16.59 1.19
CA PRO A 59 0.77 -17.09 2.36
C PRO A 59 1.79 -16.12 2.95
N PHE A 60 2.26 -15.14 2.19
CA PHE A 60 3.36 -14.24 2.56
C PHE A 60 2.90 -12.83 2.92
N MET A 61 1.60 -12.55 2.91
CA MET A 61 1.06 -11.18 3.15
C MET A 61 1.44 -10.61 4.52
N MET A 62 1.76 -11.47 5.49
CA MET A 62 2.22 -11.04 6.82
C MET A 62 3.69 -10.60 6.85
N THR A 63 4.49 -10.84 5.81
CA THR A 63 5.94 -10.52 5.77
C THR A 63 6.22 -9.05 6.04
N ARG A 64 5.27 -8.17 5.73
CA ARG A 64 5.33 -6.74 6.04
C ARG A 64 5.47 -6.41 7.53
N LEU A 65 5.07 -7.32 8.42
CA LEU A 65 5.15 -7.14 9.87
C LEU A 65 6.59 -7.14 10.39
N ASN A 66 7.58 -7.52 9.58
CA ASN A 66 8.99 -7.25 9.89
C ASN A 66 9.25 -5.75 10.14
N ALA A 67 8.37 -4.85 9.69
CA ALA A 67 8.44 -3.43 10.05
C ALA A 67 8.41 -3.18 11.58
N LEU A 68 7.80 -4.08 12.35
CA LEU A 68 7.82 -4.01 13.82
C LEU A 68 9.21 -4.25 14.43
N GLN A 69 10.15 -4.80 13.65
CA GLN A 69 11.53 -5.05 14.08
C GLN A 69 12.50 -3.91 13.72
N LEU A 70 12.00 -2.78 13.19
CA LEU A 70 12.84 -1.66 12.76
C LEU A 70 13.14 -0.63 13.87
N GLY A 71 12.61 -0.82 15.08
CA GLY A 71 12.84 0.07 16.22
C GLY A 71 13.95 -0.40 17.14
N VAL A 72 14.14 0.36 18.23
CA VAL A 72 15.11 0.04 19.28
C VAL A 72 14.86 -1.36 19.83
N GLY A 73 15.91 -2.18 19.86
CA GLY A 73 15.86 -3.58 20.30
C GLY A 73 15.45 -4.58 19.23
N GLY A 74 14.97 -4.13 18.07
CA GLY A 74 14.65 -5.00 16.94
C GLY A 74 15.89 -5.59 16.25
N GLU A 75 15.68 -6.67 15.49
CA GLU A 75 16.78 -7.46 14.91
C GLU A 75 17.31 -6.90 13.57
N LEU A 76 16.69 -5.84 13.04
CA LEU A 76 17.00 -5.29 11.71
C LEU A 76 18.01 -4.14 11.70
N GLY A 77 18.72 -3.92 12.83
CA GLY A 77 19.79 -2.92 12.93
C GLY A 77 19.35 -1.47 12.75
N CYS A 78 18.07 -1.18 13.02
CA CYS A 78 17.47 0.14 12.97
C CYS A 78 17.00 0.58 14.37
N THR A 79 16.70 1.86 14.54
CA THR A 79 16.29 2.45 15.82
C THR A 79 15.15 3.46 15.64
N TYR A 80 14.23 3.20 14.70
CA TYR A 80 13.14 4.14 14.44
C TYR A 80 12.07 4.09 15.53
N ASP A 81 11.61 5.27 15.96
CA ASP A 81 10.52 5.39 16.93
C ASP A 81 9.14 5.17 16.29
N LYS A 82 9.03 5.43 14.99
CA LYS A 82 7.80 5.30 14.21
C LYS A 82 8.13 4.99 12.76
N VAL A 83 7.33 4.15 12.12
CA VAL A 83 7.49 3.77 10.71
C VAL A 83 6.16 3.93 9.96
N ILE A 84 6.25 4.25 8.68
CA ILE A 84 5.12 4.22 7.76
C ILE A 84 5.40 3.12 6.73
N THR A 85 4.60 2.06 6.72
CA THR A 85 4.68 1.06 5.66
C THR A 85 3.86 1.53 4.48
N VAL A 86 4.41 1.48 3.27
CA VAL A 86 3.72 1.84 2.02
C VAL A 86 3.86 0.68 1.03
N ASP A 87 2.76 0.21 0.45
CA ASP A 87 2.82 -0.84 -0.58
C ASP A 87 3.62 -0.36 -1.81
N ALA A 88 4.33 -1.28 -2.45
CA ALA A 88 5.16 -0.99 -3.63
C ALA A 88 4.36 -0.54 -4.88
N ASP A 89 3.04 -0.73 -4.85
CA ASP A 89 2.08 -0.34 -5.88
C ASP A 89 1.25 0.89 -5.52
N VAL A 90 1.72 1.68 -4.55
CA VAL A 90 1.23 3.03 -4.29
C VAL A 90 2.18 4.03 -4.95
N LEU A 91 1.64 5.08 -5.56
CA LEU A 91 2.39 6.27 -5.96
C LEU A 91 2.05 7.42 -5.00
N PRO A 92 2.95 7.74 -4.05
CA PRO A 92 2.82 8.91 -3.19
C PRO A 92 2.86 10.21 -4.01
N LEU A 93 1.96 11.15 -3.72
CA LEU A 93 1.85 12.43 -4.42
C LEU A 93 2.15 13.63 -3.50
N ALA A 94 1.62 13.63 -2.27
CA ALA A 94 1.79 14.73 -1.34
C ALA A 94 1.59 14.32 0.13
N ASN A 95 2.10 15.14 1.05
CA ASN A 95 1.80 15.10 2.49
C ASN A 95 2.18 13.82 3.24
N TYR A 96 2.99 12.90 2.68
CA TYR A 96 3.31 11.64 3.39
C TYR A 96 4.06 11.86 4.72
N GLN A 97 4.84 12.94 4.85
CA GLN A 97 5.50 13.30 6.12
C GLN A 97 4.49 13.57 7.24
N HIS A 98 3.30 14.09 6.93
CA HIS A 98 2.24 14.37 7.91
C HIS A 98 1.76 13.11 8.64
N LEU A 99 1.83 11.94 8.00
CA LEU A 99 1.38 10.68 8.60
C LEU A 99 2.16 10.32 9.89
N PHE A 100 3.39 10.81 10.06
CA PHE A 100 4.14 10.64 11.31
C PHE A 100 3.50 11.37 12.51
N SER A 101 2.64 12.36 12.28
CA SER A 101 1.89 13.05 13.34
C SER A 101 0.76 12.20 13.94
N LEU A 102 0.35 11.13 13.27
CA LEU A 102 -0.77 10.30 13.70
C LEU A 102 -0.37 9.34 14.83
N ASN A 103 -1.34 9.00 15.67
CA ASN A 103 -1.19 7.96 16.69
C ASN A 103 -1.19 6.57 16.03
N ALA A 104 -0.20 5.73 16.36
CA ALA A 104 -0.12 4.36 15.87
C ALA A 104 -0.92 3.37 16.74
N PRO A 105 -1.47 2.27 16.17
CA PRO A 105 -1.47 1.97 14.75
C PRO A 105 -2.43 2.90 13.99
N ALA A 106 -2.06 3.36 12.79
CA ALA A 106 -2.95 4.12 11.92
C ALA A 106 -3.08 3.46 10.55
N GLY A 107 -4.26 3.53 9.95
CA GLY A 107 -4.55 2.98 8.62
C GLY A 107 -5.89 3.49 8.09
N ILE A 108 -6.19 3.20 6.82
CA ILE A 108 -7.41 3.69 6.16
C ILE A 108 -8.53 2.66 6.36
N ILE A 109 -9.61 3.01 7.04
CA ILE A 109 -10.77 2.10 7.13
C ILE A 109 -11.36 1.81 5.75
N ASN A 110 -11.54 0.54 5.43
CA ASN A 110 -11.98 0.05 4.12
C ASN A 110 -12.91 -1.16 4.27
N GLU A 111 -14.09 -0.96 4.85
CA GLU A 111 -15.02 -2.09 5.05
C GLU A 111 -15.49 -2.69 3.72
N HIS A 112 -15.61 -1.89 2.67
CA HIS A 112 -16.02 -2.37 1.34
C HIS A 112 -15.36 -1.54 0.24
N LYS A 113 -15.01 -2.16 -0.90
CA LYS A 113 -14.35 -1.46 -2.02
C LYS A 113 -15.15 -0.25 -2.51
N ASP A 114 -16.48 -0.35 -2.46
CA ASP A 114 -17.36 0.71 -2.94
C ASP A 114 -17.32 1.93 -2.00
N HIS A 115 -16.81 1.80 -0.78
CA HIS A 115 -16.56 2.97 0.06
C HIS A 115 -15.47 3.86 -0.54
N PHE A 116 -14.48 3.26 -1.22
CA PHE A 116 -13.38 4.00 -1.83
C PHE A 116 -13.77 4.68 -3.15
N LEU A 117 -14.69 4.08 -3.92
CA LEU A 117 -15.06 4.56 -5.25
C LEU A 117 -16.44 5.23 -5.30
N GLY A 118 -17.35 4.85 -4.40
CA GLY A 118 -18.79 5.12 -4.45
C GLY A 118 -19.62 3.94 -4.99
N PRO A 119 -20.89 3.77 -4.57
CA PRO A 119 -21.74 2.67 -5.01
C PRO A 119 -21.96 2.68 -6.53
N GLY A 120 -21.85 1.52 -7.17
CA GLY A 120 -22.11 1.35 -8.61
C GLY A 120 -21.05 1.97 -9.53
N ILE A 121 -19.99 2.59 -8.99
CA ILE A 121 -18.93 3.19 -9.79
C ILE A 121 -18.06 2.11 -10.43
N THR A 122 -18.17 1.99 -11.76
CA THR A 122 -17.40 1.05 -12.59
C THR A 122 -16.81 1.77 -13.82
N GLY A 123 -15.53 2.14 -13.77
CA GLY A 123 -14.83 2.78 -14.91
C GLY A 123 -14.45 4.24 -14.65
N SER A 124 -14.28 5.04 -15.71
CA SER A 124 -13.99 6.48 -15.62
C SER A 124 -15.29 7.24 -15.34
N HIS A 125 -15.40 7.90 -14.19
CA HIS A 125 -16.62 8.60 -13.80
C HIS A 125 -16.32 10.07 -13.53
N LYS A 126 -17.31 10.92 -13.86
CA LYS A 126 -17.22 12.38 -13.75
C LYS A 126 -17.14 12.80 -12.28
N VAL A 127 -16.09 13.52 -11.95
CA VAL A 127 -15.97 14.27 -10.70
C VAL A 127 -17.11 15.30 -10.66
N THR A 128 -17.92 15.30 -9.60
CA THR A 128 -18.98 16.30 -9.44
C THR A 128 -18.38 17.66 -9.05
N GLU A 129 -19.12 18.74 -9.27
CA GLU A 129 -18.71 20.07 -8.81
C GLU A 129 -18.49 20.10 -7.28
N GLU A 130 -19.32 19.37 -6.53
CA GLU A 130 -19.17 19.23 -5.09
C GLU A 130 -17.87 18.51 -4.69
N ILE A 131 -17.53 17.39 -5.33
CA ILE A 131 -16.26 16.69 -5.09
C ILE A 131 -15.09 17.61 -5.44
N SER A 132 -15.18 18.33 -6.56
CA SER A 132 -14.13 19.26 -7.00
C SER A 132 -13.92 20.39 -5.99
N ARG A 133 -15.01 20.91 -5.40
CA ARG A 133 -14.97 21.99 -4.41
C ARG A 133 -14.52 21.55 -3.03
N THR A 134 -14.91 20.34 -2.60
CA THR A 134 -14.70 19.89 -1.22
C THR A 134 -13.54 18.93 -1.05
N GLY A 135 -13.13 18.25 -2.12
CA GLY A 135 -12.20 17.12 -2.07
C GLY A 135 -12.78 15.88 -1.38
N LYS A 136 -14.09 15.86 -1.12
CA LYS A 136 -14.78 14.80 -0.38
C LYS A 136 -15.73 14.05 -1.30
N TRP A 137 -15.86 12.76 -1.05
CA TRP A 137 -16.75 11.85 -1.77
C TRP A 137 -17.19 10.75 -0.81
N TYR A 138 -17.89 9.75 -1.33
CA TYR A 138 -18.59 8.71 -0.58
C TYR A 138 -17.88 8.17 0.68
N TRP A 139 -16.56 7.91 0.67
CA TRP A 139 -15.84 7.48 1.88
C TRP A 139 -16.00 8.47 3.05
N HIS A 140 -15.93 9.77 2.77
CA HIS A 140 -16.07 10.84 3.74
C HIS A 140 -17.49 10.89 4.29
N ASP A 141 -18.51 10.69 3.43
CA ASP A 141 -19.90 10.62 3.87
C ASP A 141 -20.13 9.48 4.87
N VAL A 142 -19.45 8.35 4.66
CA VAL A 142 -19.55 7.16 5.53
C VAL A 142 -18.80 7.35 6.84
N TYR A 143 -17.58 7.92 6.81
CA TYR A 143 -16.66 7.85 7.96
C TYR A 143 -16.32 9.18 8.63
N GLU A 144 -16.44 10.31 7.95
CA GLU A 144 -15.93 11.59 8.47
C GLU A 144 -16.61 12.01 9.79
N SER A 145 -17.92 11.74 9.93
CA SER A 145 -18.65 12.05 11.16
C SER A 145 -18.40 11.07 12.31
N ILE A 146 -17.75 9.93 12.04
CA ILE A 146 -17.56 8.84 13.00
C ILE A 146 -16.10 8.75 13.46
N CYS A 147 -15.18 8.70 12.51
CA CYS A 147 -13.75 8.60 12.71
C CYS A 147 -13.01 9.38 11.61
N PRO A 148 -13.00 10.73 11.66
CA PRO A 148 -12.27 11.51 10.68
C PRO A 148 -10.76 11.25 10.77
N HIS A 149 -10.00 11.77 9.80
CA HIS A 149 -8.54 11.66 9.80
C HIS A 149 -7.93 12.01 11.17
N GLY A 150 -7.03 11.17 11.66
CA GLY A 150 -6.36 11.34 12.95
C GLY A 150 -7.18 10.96 14.19
N HIS A 151 -8.41 10.47 14.03
CA HIS A 151 -9.26 10.01 15.13
C HIS A 151 -9.31 8.48 15.20
N LEU A 152 -9.57 7.94 16.40
CA LEU A 152 -9.72 6.51 16.59
C LEU A 152 -10.91 5.96 15.79
N ILE A 153 -10.72 4.82 15.15
CA ILE A 153 -11.79 4.01 14.57
C ILE A 153 -12.48 3.27 15.73
N PRO A 154 -13.80 3.46 15.94
CA PRO A 154 -14.52 2.78 17.01
C PRO A 154 -14.35 1.27 16.95
N LYS A 155 -14.20 0.65 18.12
CA LYS A 155 -14.05 -0.81 18.24
C LYS A 155 -15.20 -1.56 17.55
N GLN A 156 -16.42 -1.03 17.61
CA GLN A 156 -17.59 -1.65 16.98
C GLN A 156 -17.52 -1.66 15.45
N ILE A 157 -16.68 -0.82 14.84
CA ILE A 157 -16.41 -0.84 13.40
C ILE A 157 -15.31 -1.86 13.11
N THR A 158 -14.18 -1.80 13.81
CA THR A 158 -13.07 -2.74 13.60
C THR A 158 -13.45 -4.18 13.95
N ASP A 159 -14.40 -4.41 14.86
CA ASP A 159 -14.89 -5.75 15.19
C ASP A 159 -15.76 -6.38 14.08
N ARG A 160 -16.25 -5.62 13.11
CA ARG A 160 -17.15 -6.16 12.07
C ARG A 160 -16.48 -7.22 11.20
N VAL A 161 -15.16 -7.18 11.05
CA VAL A 161 -14.38 -8.21 10.35
C VAL A 161 -14.52 -9.60 11.00
N HIS A 162 -14.92 -9.70 12.27
CA HIS A 162 -15.18 -10.98 12.92
C HIS A 162 -16.48 -11.65 12.43
N ILE A 163 -17.45 -10.87 11.97
CA ILE A 163 -18.80 -11.33 11.63
C ILE A 163 -19.07 -11.27 10.13
N ASP A 164 -18.50 -10.29 9.42
CA ASP A 164 -18.66 -10.09 7.99
C ASP A 164 -17.36 -10.42 7.24
N LYS A 165 -17.38 -11.53 6.51
CA LYS A 165 -16.23 -12.01 5.72
C LYS A 165 -15.93 -11.12 4.51
N ALA A 166 -16.90 -10.34 4.05
CA ALA A 166 -16.72 -9.38 2.96
C ALA A 166 -16.08 -8.08 3.45
N ASN A 167 -16.11 -7.83 4.77
CA ASN A 167 -15.47 -6.66 5.35
C ASN A 167 -13.95 -6.74 5.17
N MET A 168 -13.37 -5.80 4.41
CA MET A 168 -11.93 -5.85 4.12
C MET A 168 -11.07 -5.39 5.31
N GLY A 169 -11.64 -4.66 6.27
CA GLY A 169 -10.94 -4.10 7.43
C GLY A 169 -10.20 -2.80 7.11
N VAL A 170 -9.05 -2.60 7.75
CA VAL A 170 -8.14 -1.48 7.52
C VAL A 170 -7.23 -1.81 6.33
N ASN A 171 -7.14 -0.90 5.36
CA ASN A 171 -6.41 -1.07 4.11
C ASN A 171 -4.90 -1.25 4.34
N GLY A 172 -4.33 -2.30 3.74
CA GLY A 172 -2.91 -2.66 3.87
C GLY A 172 -1.92 -1.78 3.10
N SER A 173 -2.41 -0.92 2.20
CA SER A 173 -1.56 -0.03 1.40
C SER A 173 -0.70 0.90 2.24
N ILE A 174 -1.21 1.37 3.38
CA ILE A 174 -0.52 2.30 4.27
C ILE A 174 -0.84 1.94 5.72
N PHE A 175 0.22 1.74 6.51
CA PHE A 175 0.13 1.69 7.98
C PHE A 175 1.13 2.64 8.61
N VAL A 176 0.73 3.30 9.70
CA VAL A 176 1.65 3.97 10.62
C VAL A 176 1.78 3.09 11.86
N LEU A 177 2.99 2.67 12.19
CA LEU A 177 3.26 1.73 13.28
C LEU A 177 4.35 2.30 14.20
N ILE A 178 4.27 1.96 15.48
CA ILE A 178 5.42 2.02 16.39
C ILE A 178 6.07 0.64 16.34
N PRO A 179 7.35 0.51 15.96
CA PRO A 179 8.01 -0.77 16.01
C PRO A 179 8.00 -1.36 17.43
N ASP A 180 7.67 -2.64 17.53
CA ASP A 180 7.53 -3.37 18.79
C ASP A 180 7.89 -4.84 18.54
N GLN A 181 9.08 -5.23 19.00
CA GLN A 181 9.59 -6.58 18.84
C GLN A 181 8.76 -7.61 19.62
N ALA A 182 8.21 -7.25 20.78
CA ALA A 182 7.38 -8.16 21.55
C ALA A 182 6.06 -8.43 20.83
N GLU A 183 5.43 -7.38 20.27
CA GLU A 183 4.23 -7.53 19.45
C GLU A 183 4.50 -8.36 18.18
N PHE A 184 5.67 -8.20 17.55
CA PHE A 184 6.08 -9.03 16.41
C PHE A 184 6.07 -10.52 16.76
N TYR A 185 6.75 -10.92 17.84
CA TYR A 185 6.80 -12.33 18.26
C TYR A 185 5.44 -12.84 18.76
N ASP A 186 4.63 -12.01 19.43
CA ASP A 186 3.29 -12.41 19.84
C ASP A 186 2.39 -12.69 18.62
N ILE A 187 2.47 -11.86 17.58
CA ILE A 187 1.77 -12.11 16.32
C ILE A 187 2.28 -13.40 15.66
N GLN A 188 3.59 -13.62 15.59
CA GLN A 188 4.13 -14.87 15.04
C GLN A 188 3.64 -16.10 15.80
N ALA A 189 3.62 -16.04 17.13
CA ALA A 189 3.11 -17.10 17.98
C ALA A 189 1.60 -17.35 17.73
N ASP A 190 0.80 -16.28 17.62
CA ASP A 190 -0.64 -16.39 17.35
C ASP A 190 -0.91 -16.99 15.96
N LEU A 191 -0.20 -16.53 14.91
CA LEU A 191 -0.27 -17.08 13.55
C LEU A 191 0.15 -18.56 13.48
N ALA A 192 0.93 -19.04 14.45
CA ALA A 192 1.29 -20.45 14.57
C ALA A 192 0.16 -21.31 15.18
N THR A 193 -0.79 -20.71 15.90
CA THR A 193 -1.86 -21.47 16.57
C THR A 193 -2.84 -22.09 15.58
N GLN A 194 -3.42 -23.24 15.96
CA GLN A 194 -4.44 -23.88 15.13
C GLN A 194 -5.71 -23.03 15.00
N LYS A 195 -6.07 -22.27 16.05
CA LYS A 195 -7.24 -21.38 16.06
C LYS A 195 -7.11 -20.30 14.99
N THR A 196 -6.01 -19.56 15.00
CA THR A 196 -5.77 -18.44 14.07
C THR A 196 -5.56 -18.94 12.65
N ARG A 197 -4.85 -20.05 12.45
CA ARG A 197 -4.75 -20.69 11.13
C ARG A 197 -6.11 -21.09 10.58
N ARG A 198 -7.00 -21.69 11.38
CA ARG A 198 -8.37 -22.04 10.95
C ARG A 198 -9.17 -20.79 10.59
N LEU A 199 -9.05 -19.73 11.38
CA LEU A 199 -9.73 -18.46 11.10
C LEU A 199 -9.30 -17.87 9.75
N ILE A 200 -7.99 -17.70 9.53
CA ILE A 200 -7.44 -17.16 8.28
C ILE A 200 -7.90 -17.99 7.08
N ASN A 201 -7.82 -19.32 7.20
CA ASN A 201 -8.20 -20.24 6.12
C ASN A 201 -9.70 -20.22 5.79
N SER A 202 -10.56 -20.13 6.82
CA SER A 202 -12.01 -20.28 6.65
C SER A 202 -12.76 -18.98 6.36
N SER A 203 -12.16 -17.83 6.70
CA SER A 203 -12.92 -16.58 6.83
C SER A 203 -12.24 -15.33 6.28
N MET A 204 -10.93 -15.34 5.99
CA MET A 204 -10.22 -14.11 5.59
C MET A 204 -9.82 -14.08 4.12
N THR A 205 -10.49 -13.27 3.31
CA THR A 205 -10.12 -13.01 1.89
C THR A 205 -8.88 -12.14 1.77
N TRP A 206 -8.68 -11.20 2.72
CA TRP A 206 -7.51 -10.31 2.82
C TRP A 206 -6.85 -10.53 4.18
N PRO A 207 -6.05 -11.59 4.33
CA PRO A 207 -5.55 -12.04 5.63
C PRO A 207 -4.83 -10.95 6.43
N ASP A 208 -3.90 -10.20 5.84
CA ASP A 208 -3.16 -9.14 6.52
C ASP A 208 -4.08 -8.02 7.00
N MET A 209 -4.92 -7.49 6.11
CA MET A 209 -5.88 -6.43 6.43
C MET A 209 -6.85 -6.86 7.54
N GLN A 210 -7.50 -8.01 7.37
CA GLN A 210 -8.55 -8.48 8.29
C GLN A 210 -7.96 -8.93 9.64
N TYR A 211 -6.87 -9.68 9.63
CA TYR A 211 -6.20 -10.12 10.86
C TYR A 211 -5.70 -8.92 11.68
N LEU A 212 -5.00 -7.96 11.06
CA LEU A 212 -4.47 -6.81 11.78
C LEU A 212 -5.57 -5.87 12.28
N THR A 213 -6.67 -5.77 11.53
CA THR A 213 -7.88 -5.08 12.00
C THR A 213 -8.40 -5.70 13.29
N MET A 214 -8.46 -7.04 13.36
CA MET A 214 -8.87 -7.76 14.57
C MET A 214 -7.86 -7.59 15.71
N ARG A 215 -6.58 -7.81 15.42
CA ARG A 215 -5.48 -7.81 16.39
C ARG A 215 -5.41 -6.49 17.15
N TRP A 216 -5.60 -5.37 16.45
CA TRP A 216 -5.59 -4.02 17.03
C TRP A 216 -6.97 -3.36 17.04
N SER A 217 -8.05 -4.15 17.15
CA SER A 217 -9.41 -3.63 17.15
C SER A 217 -9.63 -2.56 18.23
N GLY A 218 -10.23 -1.43 17.83
CA GLY A 218 -10.47 -0.26 18.69
C GLY A 218 -9.24 0.60 18.98
N ARG A 219 -8.05 0.24 18.45
CA ARG A 219 -6.80 1.00 18.63
C ARG A 219 -6.34 1.75 17.38
N TRP A 220 -6.96 1.46 16.23
CA TRP A 220 -6.59 2.09 14.97
C TRP A 220 -6.97 3.56 14.92
N THR A 221 -6.05 4.41 14.51
CA THR A 221 -6.31 5.80 14.09
C THR A 221 -6.63 5.82 12.60
N ASN A 222 -7.69 6.52 12.20
CA ASN A 222 -8.08 6.56 10.79
C ASN A 222 -7.17 7.48 9.98
N ILE A 223 -6.74 6.99 8.82
CA ILE A 223 -6.04 7.77 7.79
C ILE A 223 -7.07 8.16 6.72
N ASP A 224 -6.96 9.38 6.21
CA ASP A 224 -7.81 9.87 5.14
C ASP A 224 -7.55 9.05 3.86
N LEU A 225 -8.62 8.63 3.20
CA LEU A 225 -8.53 7.84 1.97
C LEU A 225 -7.67 8.51 0.89
N ARG A 226 -7.58 9.84 0.87
CA ARG A 226 -6.76 10.56 -0.13
C ARG A 226 -5.30 10.14 -0.14
N PHE A 227 -4.76 9.58 0.94
CA PHE A 227 -3.39 9.04 0.97
C PHE A 227 -3.20 7.80 0.10
N SER A 228 -4.26 7.07 -0.21
CA SER A 228 -4.21 5.84 -1.02
C SER A 228 -5.50 5.65 -1.83
N GLY A 229 -5.89 6.67 -2.59
CA GLY A 229 -7.05 6.62 -3.46
C GLY A 229 -6.92 5.54 -4.54
N PHE A 230 -8.01 4.92 -4.95
CA PHE A 230 -7.97 3.86 -5.97
C PHE A 230 -8.09 4.43 -7.38
N LYS A 231 -7.22 3.98 -8.28
CA LYS A 231 -7.30 4.28 -9.73
C LYS A 231 -7.33 5.78 -10.05
N GLY A 232 -6.60 6.60 -9.28
CA GLY A 232 -6.60 8.05 -9.42
C GLY A 232 -7.95 8.74 -9.11
N TYR A 233 -8.93 8.02 -8.55
CA TYR A 233 -10.24 8.56 -8.22
C TYR A 233 -10.21 9.34 -6.90
N PRO A 234 -10.91 10.50 -6.78
CA PRO A 234 -11.73 11.12 -7.83
C PRO A 234 -10.92 11.87 -8.90
N SER A 235 -9.80 12.47 -8.52
CA SER A 235 -8.81 13.06 -9.42
C SER A 235 -7.45 13.11 -8.73
N LEU A 236 -6.37 13.10 -9.52
CA LEU A 236 -5.00 13.16 -8.98
C LEU A 236 -4.71 14.45 -8.21
N GLU A 237 -5.38 15.55 -8.53
CA GLU A 237 -5.24 16.84 -7.85
C GLU A 237 -5.78 16.82 -6.41
N LEU A 238 -6.76 15.95 -6.14
CA LEU A 238 -7.38 15.82 -4.82
C LEU A 238 -6.71 14.73 -3.97
N LEU A 239 -5.85 13.91 -4.58
CA LEU A 239 -5.19 12.79 -3.91
C LEU A 239 -3.82 13.18 -3.35
N PHE A 240 -3.51 12.59 -2.20
CA PHE A 240 -2.17 12.57 -1.61
C PHE A 240 -1.38 11.33 -2.03
N GLY A 241 -2.05 10.27 -2.47
CA GLY A 241 -1.45 9.09 -3.10
C GLY A 241 -2.48 8.29 -3.89
N THR A 242 -2.03 7.57 -4.93
CA THR A 242 -2.87 6.65 -5.72
C THR A 242 -2.37 5.22 -5.64
N HIS A 243 -3.28 4.26 -5.45
CA HIS A 243 -3.00 2.83 -5.29
C HIS A 243 -3.46 2.03 -6.50
N PHE A 244 -2.51 1.33 -7.12
CA PHE A 244 -2.75 0.47 -8.28
C PHE A 244 -3.25 -0.91 -7.85
N ALA A 245 -4.30 -1.00 -7.03
CA ALA A 245 -4.84 -2.23 -6.44
C ALA A 245 -5.25 -3.32 -7.47
N GLY A 246 -5.35 -2.97 -8.75
CA GLY A 246 -5.60 -3.88 -9.88
C GLY A 246 -4.37 -4.11 -10.75
N LEU A 247 -4.48 -3.71 -12.03
CA LEU A 247 -3.37 -3.78 -12.98
C LEU A 247 -2.23 -2.87 -12.51
N LYS A 248 -1.00 -3.37 -12.52
CA LYS A 248 0.19 -2.59 -12.17
C LYS A 248 0.72 -1.86 -13.41
N PRO A 249 1.18 -0.60 -13.28
CA PRO A 249 1.65 0.18 -14.42
C PRO A 249 2.91 -0.40 -15.09
N TRP A 250 3.70 -1.20 -14.38
CA TRP A 250 4.85 -1.92 -14.95
C TRP A 250 4.51 -3.27 -15.60
N ASN A 251 3.25 -3.70 -15.63
CA ASN A 251 2.87 -5.03 -16.14
C ASN A 251 2.55 -5.04 -17.65
N PHE A 252 3.57 -4.79 -18.48
CA PHE A 252 3.47 -4.72 -19.94
C PHE A 252 3.14 -6.06 -20.63
N ASN A 253 3.23 -7.18 -19.92
CA ASN A 253 2.78 -8.49 -20.43
C ASN A 253 1.25 -8.61 -20.49
N ASN A 254 0.52 -7.73 -19.79
CA ASN A 254 -0.94 -7.71 -19.83
C ASN A 254 -1.43 -6.80 -20.96
N ARG A 255 -2.16 -7.36 -21.93
CA ARG A 255 -2.70 -6.61 -23.08
C ARG A 255 -3.58 -5.42 -22.68
N SER A 256 -4.17 -5.44 -21.49
CA SER A 256 -4.99 -4.34 -20.98
C SER A 256 -4.17 -3.09 -20.68
N ILE A 257 -2.83 -3.18 -20.58
CA ILE A 257 -1.96 -2.03 -20.29
C ILE A 257 -2.19 -0.87 -21.27
N ARG A 258 -2.49 -1.17 -22.53
CA ARG A 258 -2.79 -0.17 -23.57
C ARG A 258 -4.11 0.58 -23.33
N SER A 259 -5.11 -0.09 -22.75
CA SER A 259 -6.33 0.62 -22.35
C SER A 259 -6.09 1.46 -21.11
N TYR A 260 -5.28 0.96 -20.18
CA TYR A 260 -5.01 1.64 -18.91
C TYR A 260 -4.07 2.83 -19.05
N SER A 261 -3.22 2.88 -20.06
CA SER A 261 -2.35 4.03 -20.35
C SER A 261 -3.10 5.31 -20.68
N ASN A 262 -4.41 5.23 -20.94
CA ASN A 262 -5.27 6.41 -21.10
C ASN A 262 -5.74 7.00 -19.77
N PHE A 263 -5.56 6.29 -18.64
CA PHE A 263 -5.96 6.81 -17.34
C PHE A 263 -4.87 7.75 -16.77
N PRO A 264 -5.26 8.89 -16.18
CA PRO A 264 -4.30 9.87 -15.68
C PRO A 264 -3.28 9.31 -14.68
N ASP A 265 -3.69 8.37 -13.82
CA ASP A 265 -2.80 7.75 -12.81
C ASP A 265 -1.70 6.89 -13.46
N PHE A 266 -2.00 6.19 -14.54
CA PHE A 266 -0.99 5.46 -15.32
C PHE A 266 -0.06 6.41 -16.07
N GLN A 267 -0.60 7.46 -16.71
CA GLN A 267 0.20 8.48 -17.39
C GLN A 267 1.16 9.17 -16.42
N LEU A 268 0.67 9.54 -15.22
CA LEU A 268 1.51 10.13 -14.18
C LEU A 268 2.60 9.16 -13.73
N TRP A 269 2.28 7.88 -13.52
CA TRP A 269 3.29 6.88 -13.16
C TRP A 269 4.37 6.75 -14.25
N PHE A 270 3.99 6.71 -15.53
CA PHE A 270 4.91 6.61 -16.66
C PHE A 270 5.83 7.82 -16.75
N HIS A 271 5.28 9.03 -16.66
CA HIS A 271 6.07 10.26 -16.65
C HIS A 271 7.04 10.28 -15.47
N THR A 272 6.54 9.98 -14.26
CA THR A 272 7.37 9.93 -13.05
C THR A 272 8.48 8.88 -13.16
N TYR A 273 8.23 7.76 -13.83
CA TYR A 273 9.23 6.71 -14.06
C TYR A 273 10.33 7.18 -15.02
N GLN A 274 9.96 7.86 -16.10
CA GLN A 274 10.90 8.46 -17.04
C GLN A 274 11.80 9.48 -16.34
N THR A 275 11.22 10.41 -15.58
CA THR A 275 11.97 11.41 -14.80
C THR A 275 12.90 10.75 -13.77
N MET A 276 12.46 9.68 -13.11
CA MET A 276 13.33 8.92 -12.19
C MET A 276 14.58 8.36 -12.89
N LEU A 277 14.46 7.88 -14.13
CA LEU A 277 15.62 7.37 -14.87
C LEU A 277 16.56 8.48 -15.36
N GLU A 278 16.04 9.69 -15.57
CA GLU A 278 16.84 10.88 -15.86
C GLU A 278 17.62 11.36 -14.63
N ASP A 279 16.95 11.46 -13.48
CA ASP A 279 17.54 11.87 -12.20
C ASP A 279 18.57 10.86 -11.67
N TYR A 280 18.38 9.57 -11.99
CA TYR A 280 19.27 8.49 -11.57
C TYR A 280 19.81 7.71 -12.78
N PRO A 281 20.78 8.25 -13.53
CA PRO A 281 21.30 7.62 -14.75
C PRO A 281 21.83 6.19 -14.56
N LYS A 282 22.31 5.84 -13.35
CA LYS A 282 22.71 4.48 -13.01
C LYS A 282 21.55 3.48 -13.17
N LEU A 283 20.32 3.87 -12.84
CA LEU A 283 19.14 3.03 -13.05
C LEU A 283 18.86 2.77 -14.53
N ARG A 284 19.16 3.74 -15.40
CA ARG A 284 19.01 3.58 -16.85
C ARG A 284 19.95 2.54 -17.44
N SER A 285 21.10 2.29 -16.81
CA SER A 285 22.03 1.23 -17.24
C SER A 285 21.51 -0.18 -16.96
N ILE A 286 20.48 -0.30 -16.10
CA ILE A 286 19.87 -1.58 -15.76
C ILE A 286 18.94 -2.02 -16.88
N LYS A 287 19.31 -3.10 -17.58
CA LYS A 287 18.58 -3.62 -18.76
C LYS A 287 17.07 -3.72 -18.56
N ARG A 288 16.60 -4.31 -17.45
CA ARG A 288 15.15 -4.46 -17.20
C ARG A 288 14.43 -3.12 -17.05
N LEU A 289 15.06 -2.15 -16.39
CA LEU A 289 14.49 -0.81 -16.22
C LEU A 289 14.53 -0.03 -17.53
N ALA A 290 15.61 -0.14 -18.30
CA ALA A 290 15.71 0.44 -19.64
C ALA A 290 14.66 -0.13 -20.60
N THR A 291 14.45 -1.45 -20.62
CA THR A 291 13.39 -2.09 -21.43
C THR A 291 12.00 -1.60 -21.04
N LEU A 292 11.72 -1.45 -19.73
CA LEU A 292 10.45 -0.88 -19.28
C LEU A 292 10.28 0.56 -19.77
N SER A 293 11.34 1.38 -19.74
CA SER A 293 11.34 2.75 -20.29
C SER A 293 10.98 2.74 -21.78
N SER A 294 11.65 1.91 -22.58
CA SER A 294 11.37 1.82 -24.02
C SER A 294 9.94 1.36 -24.33
N ASN A 295 9.42 0.41 -23.55
CA ASN A 295 8.03 -0.03 -23.69
C ASN A 295 7.03 1.09 -23.36
N ILE A 296 7.34 1.93 -22.37
CA ILE A 296 6.53 3.11 -22.03
C ILE A 296 6.56 4.11 -23.18
N ASP A 297 7.74 4.41 -23.74
CA ASP A 297 7.89 5.36 -24.85
C ASP A 297 7.09 4.90 -26.08
N GLU A 298 7.23 3.62 -26.46
CA GLU A 298 6.47 3.03 -27.57
C GLU A 298 4.96 3.12 -27.32
N LEU A 299 4.52 2.82 -26.09
CA LEU A 299 3.12 2.91 -25.74
C LEU A 299 2.59 4.34 -25.87
N LEU A 300 3.28 5.33 -25.32
CA LEU A 300 2.86 6.74 -25.36
C LEU A 300 2.81 7.28 -26.80
N MET A 301 3.81 6.95 -27.65
CA MET A 301 3.80 7.35 -29.07
C MET A 301 2.59 6.82 -29.84
N THR A 302 2.11 5.61 -29.51
CA THR A 302 0.93 5.02 -30.18
C THR A 302 -0.42 5.57 -29.70
N THR A 303 -0.43 6.40 -28.66
CA THR A 303 -1.65 6.97 -28.07
C THR A 303 -1.92 8.41 -28.52
N GLU A 304 -0.93 9.07 -29.13
CA GLU A 304 -1.05 10.42 -29.71
C GLU A 304 -1.54 10.43 -31.18
N LEU A 305 -1.90 9.26 -31.74
CA LEU A 305 -2.50 9.06 -33.07
C LEU A 305 -3.97 8.65 -32.97
#